data_AF-A0A946SML2-F1
#
_entry.id   AF-A0A946SML2-F1
#
_cell.length_a   1.000
_cell.length_b   1.000
_cell.length_c   1.000
_cell.angle_alpha   90.00
_cell.angle_beta   90.00
_cell.angle_gamma   90.00
#
_symmetry.space_group_name_H-M   'P 1'
#
loop_
_entity.id
_entity.type
_entity.pdbx_description
1 polymer ?
#
loop_
_entity_poly.entity_id
_entity_poly.type
_entity_poly.pdbx_seq_one_letter_code
_entity_poly.pdbx_strand_id
1 'polypeptide(L)'
;MFDLREVMMPHMMNSLKAADVGRVRHRRLLLPIGLAIVVALAVSYVSGLWVWYRKGGLNLAYWHAPEPFDRLTRQLVNPTGTNWMEMLYVGIGVAIMSGLIFMRYQFTWWRLHPLGYAMTTSWAPYTVWFSFFWGWLLKYAIMRGLGFKGYRTWRPFFLGMVVGDALMAGVWVIVGLFTKVPYQIMPG
;
A
#
# COMPACT_ATOMS: atom_id res chain seq x y z
N MET A 1 12.21 2.80 1.81
CA MET A 1 11.25 1.95 1.07
C MET A 1 10.17 2.89 0.55
N PHE A 2 10.02 3.03 -0.77
CA PHE A 2 9.01 3.95 -1.33
C PHE A 2 7.67 3.22 -1.36
N ASP A 3 6.75 3.61 -0.49
CA ASP A 3 5.41 3.04 -0.48
C ASP A 3 4.56 3.67 -1.59
N LEU A 4 4.35 2.92 -2.67
CA LEU A 4 3.50 3.31 -3.79
C LEU A 4 2.01 3.42 -3.41
N ARG A 5 1.63 3.12 -2.16
CA ARG A 5 0.26 3.34 -1.64
C ARG A 5 -0.14 4.80 -1.56
N GLU A 6 0.81 5.72 -1.51
CA GLU A 6 0.52 7.16 -1.37
C GLU A 6 0.17 7.86 -2.70
N VAL A 7 0.04 7.11 -3.79
CA VAL A 7 -0.34 7.70 -5.07
C VAL A 7 -1.77 8.26 -4.96
N MET A 8 -1.94 9.57 -5.13
CA MET A 8 -3.23 10.25 -5.00
C MET A 8 -4.25 9.87 -6.08
N MET A 9 -3.80 9.37 -7.23
CA MET A 9 -4.63 9.19 -8.43
C MET A 9 -5.81 8.20 -8.25
N PRO A 10 -5.65 7.01 -7.63
CA PRO A 10 -6.76 6.13 -7.31
C PRO A 10 -7.80 6.76 -6.36
N HIS A 11 -7.37 7.56 -5.38
CA HIS A 11 -8.26 8.25 -4.47
C HIS A 11 -9.09 9.32 -5.21
N MET A 12 -8.43 10.08 -6.09
CA MET A 12 -9.11 11.04 -6.96
C MET A 12 -10.11 10.34 -7.88
N MET A 13 -9.74 9.24 -8.53
CA MET A 13 -10.65 8.47 -9.39
C MET A 13 -11.89 7.97 -8.64
N ASN A 14 -11.73 7.46 -7.41
CA ASN A 14 -12.87 7.04 -6.59
C ASN A 14 -13.78 8.22 -6.21
N SER A 15 -13.20 9.38 -5.88
CA SER A 15 -13.99 10.58 -5.57
C SER A 15 -14.78 11.10 -6.77
N LEU A 16 -14.19 11.05 -7.98
CA LEU A 16 -14.87 11.44 -9.23
C LEU A 16 -15.96 10.43 -9.60
N LYS A 17 -15.72 9.13 -9.40
CA LYS A 17 -16.76 8.11 -9.62
C LYS A 17 -17.94 8.24 -8.66
N ALA A 18 -17.69 8.59 -7.39
CA ALA A 18 -18.75 8.88 -6.43
C ALA A 18 -19.57 10.12 -6.86
N ALA A 19 -18.92 11.12 -7.44
CA ALA A 19 -19.56 12.30 -7.98
C ALA A 19 -20.48 12.01 -9.18
N ASP A 20 -20.05 11.11 -10.08
CA ASP A 20 -20.86 10.66 -11.20
C ASP A 20 -22.15 9.99 -10.73
N VAL A 21 -22.06 9.09 -9.73
CA VAL A 21 -23.23 8.44 -9.13
C VAL A 21 -24.14 9.48 -8.46
N GLY A 22 -23.55 10.48 -7.80
CA GLY A 22 -24.28 11.59 -7.18
C GLY A 22 -24.77 12.68 -8.13
N ARG A 23 -24.53 12.56 -9.46
CA ARG A 23 -24.83 13.58 -10.48
C ARG A 23 -24.25 14.97 -10.15
N VAL A 24 -23.10 15.02 -9.49
CA VAL A 24 -22.42 16.27 -9.13
C VAL A 24 -21.47 16.68 -10.26
N ARG A 25 -21.48 17.96 -10.64
CA ARG A 25 -20.54 18.49 -11.65
C ARG A 25 -19.09 18.40 -11.14
N HIS A 26 -18.24 17.67 -11.86
CA HIS A 26 -16.80 17.50 -11.59
C HIS A 26 -16.07 18.80 -11.22
N ARG A 27 -16.33 19.90 -11.95
CA ARG A 27 -15.69 21.20 -11.69
C ARG A 27 -15.99 21.75 -10.29
N ARG A 28 -17.17 21.44 -9.72
CA ARG A 28 -17.56 21.88 -8.37
C ARG A 28 -16.87 21.08 -7.26
N LEU A 29 -16.21 19.97 -7.60
CA LEU A 29 -15.51 19.12 -6.64
C LEU A 29 -14.02 19.46 -6.52
N LEU A 30 -13.45 20.14 -7.51
CA LEU A 30 -12.04 20.54 -7.47
C LEU A 30 -11.73 21.41 -6.26
N LEU A 31 -12.60 22.37 -5.95
CA LEU A 31 -12.43 23.31 -4.84
C LEU A 31 -12.52 22.63 -3.45
N PRO A 32 -13.56 21.83 -3.12
CA PRO A 32 -13.60 21.11 -1.84
C PRO A 32 -12.50 20.05 -1.71
N ILE A 33 -12.12 19.36 -2.81
CA ILE A 33 -10.98 18.42 -2.78
C ILE A 33 -9.67 19.18 -2.48
N GLY A 34 -9.44 20.30 -3.15
CA GLY A 34 -8.27 21.15 -2.91
C GLY A 34 -8.21 21.66 -1.47
N LEU A 35 -9.32 22.16 -0.95
CA LEU A 35 -9.43 22.59 0.46
C LEU A 35 -9.18 21.44 1.43
N ALA A 36 -9.74 20.26 1.17
CA ALA A 36 -9.52 19.08 2.00
C ALA A 36 -8.04 18.68 2.05
N ILE A 37 -7.33 18.75 0.92
CA ILE A 37 -5.88 18.48 0.87
C ILE A 37 -5.11 19.50 1.72
N VAL A 38 -5.39 20.79 1.57
CA VAL A 38 -4.71 21.84 2.34
C VAL A 38 -4.95 21.69 3.84
N VAL A 39 -6.20 21.44 4.24
CA VAL A 39 -6.56 21.21 5.64
C VAL A 39 -5.89 19.95 6.17
N ALA A 40 -5.91 18.85 5.40
CA ALA A 40 -5.25 17.61 5.79
C ALA A 40 -3.74 17.80 5.99
N LEU A 41 -3.07 18.54 5.10
CA LEU A 41 -1.65 18.87 5.23
C LEU A 41 -1.38 19.70 6.50
N ALA A 42 -2.16 20.75 6.75
CA ALA A 42 -1.99 21.59 7.93
C ALA A 42 -2.19 20.80 9.23
N VAL A 43 -3.27 20.00 9.32
CA VAL A 43 -3.57 19.17 10.49
C VAL A 43 -2.51 18.08 10.69
N SER A 44 -2.08 17.43 9.60
CA SER A 44 -1.02 16.42 9.65
C SER A 44 0.28 17.00 10.19
N TYR A 45 0.68 18.18 9.70
CA TYR A 45 1.90 18.85 10.14
C TYR A 45 1.86 19.23 11.63
N VAL A 46 0.78 19.87 12.08
CA VAL A 46 0.62 20.27 13.49
C VAL A 46 0.56 19.06 14.41
N SER A 47 -0.19 18.01 14.02
CA SER A 47 -0.30 16.77 14.80
C SER A 47 1.04 16.05 14.92
N GLY A 48 1.79 15.95 13.81
CA GLY A 48 3.12 15.35 13.79
C GLY A 48 4.08 16.05 14.75
N LEU A 49 4.19 17.39 14.64
CA LEU A 49 5.01 18.18 15.56
C LEU A 49 4.58 17.98 17.02
N TRP A 50 3.28 18.05 17.31
CA TRP A 50 2.79 17.88 18.67
C TRP A 50 3.17 16.53 19.29
N VAL A 51 3.07 15.44 18.51
CA VAL A 51 3.48 14.11 18.94
C VAL A 51 5.00 14.04 19.14
N TRP A 52 5.79 14.60 18.24
CA TRP A 52 7.25 14.61 18.32
C TRP A 52 7.76 15.38 19.55
N TYR A 53 7.18 16.55 19.83
CA TYR A 53 7.55 17.35 21.00
C TYR A 53 7.11 16.71 22.31
N ARG A 54 5.93 16.05 22.35
CA ARG A 54 5.37 15.53 23.61
C ARG A 54 5.88 14.14 23.98
N LYS A 55 6.08 13.25 23.00
CA LYS A 55 6.59 11.90 23.24
C LYS A 55 8.10 11.79 23.06
N GLY A 56 8.73 12.78 22.42
CA GLY A 56 10.13 12.74 22.03
C GLY A 56 10.32 11.92 20.75
N GLY A 57 11.03 12.47 19.76
CA GLY A 57 11.30 11.81 18.48
C GLY A 57 12.04 10.46 18.59
N LEU A 58 12.71 10.22 19.72
CA LEU A 58 13.43 8.99 20.05
C LEU A 58 12.50 7.86 20.52
N ASN A 59 11.35 8.17 21.11
CA ASN A 59 10.42 7.17 21.65
C ASN A 59 9.39 6.69 20.63
N LEU A 60 9.50 7.11 19.37
CA LEU A 60 8.61 6.72 18.28
C LEU A 60 9.16 5.47 17.60
N ALA A 61 8.33 4.43 17.49
CA ALA A 61 8.72 3.13 16.95
C ALA A 61 8.98 3.16 15.43
N TYR A 62 8.15 3.87 14.67
CA TYR A 62 8.21 3.84 13.20
C TYR A 62 8.96 5.05 12.59
N TRP A 63 8.83 6.22 13.22
CA TRP A 63 9.47 7.47 12.78
C TRP A 63 10.59 7.86 13.75
N HIS A 64 11.55 6.96 13.92
CA HIS A 64 12.67 7.17 14.82
C HIS A 64 13.63 8.21 14.23
N ALA A 65 13.64 9.41 14.80
CA ALA A 65 14.38 10.56 14.26
C ALA A 65 15.88 10.32 13.94
N PRO A 66 16.62 9.46 14.67
CA PRO A 66 18.01 9.14 14.36
C PRO A 66 18.22 8.28 13.12
N GLU A 67 17.26 7.49 12.65
CA GLU A 67 17.47 6.46 11.60
C GLU A 67 18.23 6.97 10.35
N PRO A 68 17.90 8.12 9.75
CA PRO A 68 18.66 8.64 8.61
C PRO A 68 20.09 9.11 8.98
N PHE A 69 20.27 9.72 10.15
CA PHE A 69 21.58 10.20 10.61
C PHE A 69 22.49 9.05 11.05
N ASP A 70 21.93 8.04 11.72
CA ASP A 70 22.60 6.79 12.06
C ASP A 70 23.01 6.04 10.80
N ARG A 71 22.14 5.99 9.78
CA ARG A 71 22.46 5.34 8.51
C ARG A 71 23.62 6.04 7.79
N LEU A 72 23.61 7.37 7.75
CA LEU A 72 24.72 8.17 7.20
C LEU A 72 26.01 7.95 8.00
N THR A 73 25.93 8.01 9.33
CA THR A 73 27.09 7.82 10.21
C THR A 73 27.66 6.41 10.08
N ARG A 74 26.82 5.38 10.01
CA ARG A 74 27.24 3.99 9.75
C ARG A 74 27.97 3.86 8.42
N GLN A 75 27.49 4.50 7.36
CA GLN A 75 28.15 4.48 6.05
C GLN A 75 29.48 5.26 6.04
N LEU A 76 29.57 6.34 6.82
CA LEU A 76 30.80 7.14 6.96
C LEU A 76 31.88 6.41 7.78
N VAL A 77 31.49 5.78 8.88
CA VAL A 77 32.41 5.14 9.83
C VAL A 77 32.79 3.73 9.41
N ASN A 78 31.88 3.00 8.75
CA ASN A 78 32.13 1.66 8.22
C ASN A 78 31.87 1.66 6.70
N PRO A 79 32.79 2.19 5.88
CA PRO A 79 32.69 2.06 4.44
C PRO A 79 32.79 0.57 4.07
N THR A 80 31.64 -0.06 3.86
CA THR A 80 31.57 -1.41 3.32
C THR A 80 32.09 -1.38 1.88
N GLY A 81 33.10 -2.20 1.58
CA GLY A 81 33.54 -2.41 0.21
C GLY A 81 32.42 -3.01 -0.66
N THR A 82 32.64 -3.08 -1.97
CA THR A 82 31.65 -3.66 -2.90
C THR A 82 31.32 -5.10 -2.51
N ASN A 83 30.09 -5.33 -2.03
CA ASN A 83 29.59 -6.67 -1.79
C ASN A 83 29.22 -7.31 -3.13
N TRP A 84 30.11 -8.14 -3.66
CA TRP A 84 29.91 -8.83 -4.94
C TRP A 84 28.64 -9.69 -4.97
N MET A 85 28.20 -10.20 -3.83
CA MET A 85 26.95 -10.97 -3.73
C MET A 85 25.71 -10.10 -3.95
N GLU A 86 25.69 -8.90 -3.37
CA GLU A 86 24.62 -7.92 -3.62
C GLU A 86 24.63 -7.45 -5.07
N MET A 87 25.82 -7.24 -5.63
CA MET A 87 25.96 -6.85 -7.04
C MET A 87 25.48 -7.94 -8.00
N LEU A 88 25.68 -9.22 -7.67
CA LEU A 88 25.11 -10.36 -8.39
C LEU A 88 23.57 -10.32 -8.36
N TYR A 89 22.97 -10.10 -7.19
CA TYR A 89 21.50 -10.00 -7.08
C TYR A 89 20.94 -8.82 -7.87
N VAL A 90 21.62 -7.68 -7.88
CA VAL A 90 21.27 -6.54 -8.74
C VAL A 90 21.34 -6.95 -10.22
N GLY A 91 22.41 -7.63 -10.63
CA GLY A 91 22.56 -8.13 -12.00
C GLY A 91 21.44 -9.09 -12.41
N ILE A 92 21.06 -10.03 -11.54
CA ILE A 92 19.93 -10.94 -11.75
C ILE A 92 18.62 -10.15 -11.89
N GLY A 93 18.36 -9.18 -11.02
CA GLY A 93 17.17 -8.34 -11.09
C GLY A 93 17.09 -7.54 -12.40
N VAL A 94 18.22 -6.98 -12.85
CA VAL A 94 18.32 -6.28 -14.14
C VAL A 94 18.04 -7.25 -15.29
N ALA A 95 18.64 -8.44 -15.30
CA ALA A 95 18.43 -9.46 -16.34
C ALA A 95 16.97 -9.92 -16.42
N ILE A 96 16.32 -10.19 -15.28
CA ILE A 96 14.90 -10.58 -15.23
C ILE A 96 14.02 -9.44 -15.76
N MET A 97 14.25 -8.20 -15.29
CA MET A 97 13.42 -7.06 -15.67
C MET A 97 13.54 -6.73 -17.17
N SER A 98 14.77 -6.73 -17.69
CA SER A 98 15.04 -6.53 -19.12
C SER A 98 14.46 -7.65 -19.97
N GLY A 99 14.55 -8.91 -19.52
CA GLY A 99 13.89 -10.05 -20.16
C GLY A 99 12.37 -9.91 -20.21
N LEU A 100 11.73 -9.51 -19.10
CA LEU A 100 10.28 -9.27 -19.05
C LEU A 100 9.85 -8.13 -19.98
N ILE A 101 10.63 -7.04 -20.04
CA ILE A 101 10.38 -5.92 -20.95
C ILE A 101 10.52 -6.39 -22.41
N PHE A 102 11.60 -7.09 -22.73
CA PHE A 102 11.86 -7.59 -24.09
C PHE A 102 10.77 -8.57 -24.55
N MET A 103 10.40 -9.54 -23.72
CA MET A 103 9.32 -10.49 -24.02
C MET A 103 7.98 -9.80 -24.20
N ARG A 104 7.69 -8.75 -23.43
CA ARG A 104 6.47 -7.95 -23.60
C ARG A 104 6.46 -7.14 -24.91
N TYR A 105 7.61 -6.65 -25.35
CA TYR A 105 7.74 -5.95 -26.63
C TYR A 105 7.61 -6.89 -27.83
N GLN A 106 8.15 -8.11 -27.73
CA GLN A 106 8.12 -9.10 -28.82
C GLN A 106 6.79 -9.88 -28.88
N PHE A 107 6.20 -10.20 -27.73
CA PHE A 107 5.00 -11.02 -27.63
C PHE A 107 3.87 -10.24 -26.95
N THR A 108 3.01 -9.63 -27.75
CA THR A 108 1.80 -8.90 -27.27
C THR A 108 0.81 -9.80 -26.52
N TRP A 109 0.90 -11.13 -26.67
CA TRP A 109 0.08 -12.10 -25.94
C TRP A 109 0.64 -12.47 -24.56
N TRP A 110 1.86 -12.04 -24.22
CA TRP A 110 2.54 -12.40 -22.98
C TRP A 110 1.84 -11.77 -21.77
N ARG A 111 1.24 -12.61 -20.91
CA ARG A 111 0.40 -12.16 -19.79
C ARG A 111 1.18 -11.73 -18.54
N LEU A 112 2.49 -11.99 -18.49
CA LEU A 112 3.32 -11.58 -17.34
C LEU A 112 3.76 -10.13 -17.52
N HIS A 113 3.24 -9.26 -16.67
CA HIS A 113 3.47 -7.83 -16.75
C HIS A 113 4.68 -7.44 -15.87
N PRO A 114 5.68 -6.69 -16.40
CA PRO A 114 6.86 -6.27 -15.64
C PRO A 114 6.51 -5.41 -14.41
N LEU A 115 5.37 -4.74 -14.44
CA LEU A 115 4.84 -3.99 -13.30
C LEU A 115 4.54 -4.89 -12.09
N GLY A 116 4.13 -6.15 -12.31
CA GLY A 116 3.92 -7.11 -11.23
C GLY A 116 5.22 -7.47 -10.52
N TYR A 117 6.32 -7.61 -11.28
CA TYR A 117 7.66 -7.82 -10.73
C TYR A 117 8.19 -6.58 -10.02
N ALA A 118 7.96 -5.38 -10.58
CA ALA A 118 8.37 -4.13 -9.91
C ALA A 118 7.63 -3.91 -8.58
N MET A 119 6.35 -4.29 -8.50
CA MET A 119 5.53 -4.07 -7.32
C MET A 119 5.88 -4.96 -6.12
N THR A 120 6.53 -6.12 -6.30
CA THR A 120 6.92 -6.99 -5.16
C THR A 120 7.94 -6.34 -4.23
N THR A 121 8.62 -5.28 -4.66
CA THR A 121 9.57 -4.51 -3.82
C THR A 121 8.86 -3.57 -2.84
N SER A 122 7.57 -3.30 -3.03
CA SER A 122 6.78 -2.52 -2.08
C SER A 122 6.28 -3.42 -0.94
N TRP A 123 6.19 -2.83 0.26
CA TRP A 123 5.81 -3.53 1.50
C TRP A 123 4.42 -4.14 1.36
N ALA A 124 3.54 -3.39 0.72
CA ALA A 124 2.16 -3.73 0.53
C ALA A 124 1.98 -5.07 -0.22
N PRO A 125 2.49 -5.27 -1.45
CA PRO A 125 2.47 -6.56 -2.13
C PRO A 125 3.18 -7.68 -1.37
N TYR A 126 4.30 -7.39 -0.69
CA TYR A 126 5.04 -8.39 0.08
C TYR A 126 4.22 -8.99 1.23
N THR A 127 3.33 -8.22 1.86
CA THR A 127 2.53 -8.74 2.97
C THR A 127 1.22 -9.39 2.50
N VAL A 128 0.64 -8.92 1.38
CA VAL A 128 -0.70 -9.34 0.94
C VAL A 128 -0.71 -10.33 -0.22
N TRP A 129 0.44 -10.69 -0.80
CA TRP A 129 0.48 -11.61 -1.97
C TRP A 129 -0.21 -12.94 -1.69
N PHE A 130 -0.06 -13.48 -0.48
CA PHE A 130 -0.68 -14.76 -0.11
C PHE A 130 -2.20 -14.65 -0.03
N SER A 131 -2.71 -13.54 0.49
CA SER A 131 -4.15 -13.24 0.50
C SER A 131 -4.71 -13.06 -0.91
N PHE A 132 -3.96 -12.41 -1.81
CA PHE A 132 -4.33 -12.32 -3.22
C PHE A 132 -4.33 -13.70 -3.91
N PHE A 133 -3.33 -14.54 -3.62
CA PHE A 133 -3.27 -15.90 -4.14
C PHE A 133 -4.50 -16.71 -3.71
N TRP A 134 -4.87 -16.66 -2.43
CA TRP A 134 -6.08 -17.30 -1.93
C TRP A 134 -7.37 -16.74 -2.55
N GLY A 135 -7.48 -15.41 -2.67
CA GLY A 135 -8.62 -14.78 -3.31
C GLY A 135 -8.77 -15.19 -4.78
N TRP A 136 -7.66 -15.28 -5.51
CA TRP A 136 -7.64 -15.76 -6.89
C TRP A 136 -8.00 -17.25 -6.98
N LEU A 137 -7.45 -18.10 -6.12
CA LEU A 137 -7.72 -19.54 -6.09
C LEU A 137 -9.19 -19.82 -5.80
N LEU A 138 -9.76 -19.18 -4.77
CA LEU A 138 -11.17 -19.30 -4.42
C LEU A 138 -12.07 -18.80 -5.55
N LYS A 139 -11.75 -17.65 -6.14
CA LYS A 139 -12.49 -17.14 -7.30
C LYS A 139 -12.46 -18.13 -8.46
N TYR A 140 -11.28 -18.68 -8.77
CA TYR A 140 -11.11 -19.67 -9.83
C TYR A 140 -11.93 -20.94 -9.56
N ALA A 141 -11.87 -21.47 -8.34
CA ALA A 141 -12.65 -22.64 -7.92
C ALA A 141 -14.17 -22.39 -8.05
N ILE A 142 -14.65 -21.22 -7.59
CA ILE A 142 -16.07 -20.86 -7.67
C ILE A 142 -16.51 -20.70 -9.13
N MET A 143 -15.71 -20.03 -9.98
CA MET A 143 -16.05 -19.85 -11.39
C MET A 143 -16.03 -21.17 -12.16
N ARG A 144 -15.11 -22.09 -11.83
CA ARG A 144 -15.01 -23.40 -12.49
C ARG A 144 -16.09 -24.38 -12.03
N GLY A 145 -16.46 -24.36 -10.75
CA GLY A 145 -17.46 -25.28 -10.19
C GLY A 145 -18.90 -24.79 -10.33
N LEU A 146 -19.18 -23.54 -9.95
CA LEU A 146 -20.55 -23.01 -9.80
C LEU A 146 -20.94 -22.03 -10.92
N GLY A 147 -20.03 -21.75 -11.84
CA GLY A 147 -20.23 -20.80 -12.94
C GLY A 147 -20.57 -19.37 -12.47
N PHE A 148 -21.18 -18.60 -13.37
CA PHE A 148 -21.49 -17.19 -13.10
C PHE A 148 -22.56 -16.99 -12.00
N LYS A 149 -23.51 -17.92 -11.86
CA LYS A 149 -24.53 -17.89 -10.79
C LYS A 149 -23.88 -18.05 -9.41
N GLY A 150 -22.98 -19.01 -9.25
CA GLY A 150 -22.24 -19.20 -7.99
C GLY A 150 -21.43 -17.97 -7.59
N TYR A 151 -20.73 -17.36 -8.55
CA TYR A 151 -19.99 -16.14 -8.27
C TYR A 151 -20.89 -15.03 -7.70
N ARG A 152 -22.11 -14.85 -8.24
CA ARG A 152 -23.05 -13.82 -7.78
C ARG A 152 -23.61 -14.13 -6.39
N THR A 153 -23.82 -15.42 -6.07
CA THR A 153 -24.25 -15.88 -4.74
C THR A 153 -23.18 -15.70 -3.67
N TRP A 154 -21.91 -15.97 -3.99
CA TRP A 154 -20.80 -15.86 -3.03
C TRP A 154 -20.22 -14.45 -2.90
N ARG A 155 -20.51 -13.55 -3.85
CA ARG A 155 -20.09 -12.15 -3.81
C ARG A 155 -20.40 -11.41 -2.49
N PRO A 156 -21.61 -11.47 -1.90
CA PRO A 156 -21.89 -10.81 -0.61
C PRO A 156 -21.03 -11.34 0.53
N PHE A 157 -20.65 -12.62 0.55
CA PHE A 157 -19.78 -13.20 1.59
C PHE A 157 -18.38 -12.56 1.58
N PHE A 158 -17.75 -12.44 0.41
CA PHE A 158 -16.44 -11.78 0.29
C PHE A 158 -16.50 -10.28 0.63
N LEU A 159 -17.57 -9.59 0.21
CA LEU A 159 -17.79 -8.19 0.61
C LEU A 159 -17.97 -8.08 2.13
N GLY A 160 -18.71 -9.02 2.74
CA GLY A 160 -18.88 -9.10 4.18
C GLY A 160 -17.56 -9.30 4.92
N MET A 161 -16.66 -10.14 4.41
CA MET A 161 -15.31 -10.31 4.97
C MET A 161 -14.50 -9.01 4.94
N VAL A 162 -14.49 -8.29 3.81
CA VAL A 162 -13.76 -7.01 3.68
C VAL A 162 -14.34 -5.95 4.63
N VAL A 163 -15.67 -5.88 4.73
CA VAL A 163 -16.34 -4.96 5.66
C VAL A 163 -16.06 -5.37 7.11
N GLY A 164 -16.05 -6.67 7.41
CA GLY A 164 -15.75 -7.21 8.74
C GLY A 164 -14.34 -6.86 9.20
N ASP A 165 -13.34 -7.00 8.33
CA ASP A 165 -11.95 -6.61 8.61
C ASP A 165 -11.84 -5.10 8.91
N ALA A 166 -12.48 -4.26 8.07
CA ALA A 166 -12.52 -2.82 8.29
C ALA A 166 -13.25 -2.42 9.60
N LEU A 167 -14.33 -3.12 9.94
CA LEU A 167 -15.06 -2.91 11.20
C LEU A 167 -14.21 -3.31 12.40
N MET A 168 -13.51 -4.45 12.34
CA MET A 168 -12.63 -4.89 13.42
C MET A 168 -11.47 -3.93 13.65
N ALA A 169 -10.86 -3.43 12.58
CA ALA A 169 -9.88 -2.35 12.66
C ALA A 169 -10.46 -1.11 13.38
N GLY A 170 -11.67 -0.67 12.99
CA GLY A 170 -12.33 0.47 13.62
C GLY A 170 -12.66 0.26 15.11
N VAL A 171 -13.17 -0.92 15.47
CA VAL A 171 -13.50 -1.28 16.86
C VAL A 171 -12.24 -1.26 17.72
N TRP A 172 -11.14 -1.86 17.27
CA TRP A 172 -9.89 -1.90 18.03
C TRP A 172 -9.22 -0.54 18.17
N VAL A 173 -9.38 0.35 17.18
CA VAL A 173 -8.95 1.75 17.32
C VAL A 173 -9.71 2.44 18.46
N ILE A 174 -11.02 2.26 18.52
CA ILE A 174 -11.85 2.85 19.59
C ILE A 174 -11.45 2.28 20.95
N VAL A 175 -11.31 0.95 21.05
CA VAL A 175 -10.86 0.29 22.29
C VAL A 175 -9.47 0.78 22.72
N GLY A 176 -8.56 0.95 21.76
CA GLY A 176 -7.21 1.48 21.99
C GLY A 176 -7.20 2.91 22.52
N LEU A 177 -8.17 3.75 22.14
CA LEU A 177 -8.32 5.11 22.70
C LEU A 177 -8.64 5.07 24.20
N PHE A 178 -9.44 4.10 24.66
CA PHE A 178 -9.80 3.96 26.07
C PHE A 178 -8.72 3.24 26.90
N THR A 179 -8.10 2.20 26.34
CA THR A 179 -7.09 1.39 27.04
C THR A 179 -5.68 1.98 26.97
N LYS A 180 -5.45 2.99 26.13
CA LYS A 180 -4.13 3.58 25.84
C LYS A 180 -3.09 2.58 25.31
N VAL A 181 -3.51 1.40 24.89
CA VAL A 181 -2.67 0.40 24.24
C VAL A 181 -2.71 0.66 22.73
N PRO A 182 -1.56 0.85 22.08
CA PRO A 182 -1.52 1.07 20.63
C PRO A 182 -1.91 -0.21 19.89
N TYR A 183 -2.91 -0.12 19.01
CA TYR A 183 -3.27 -1.20 18.10
C TYR A 183 -2.69 -0.93 16.71
N GLN A 184 -1.83 -1.84 16.24
CA GLN A 184 -1.29 -1.80 14.88
C GLN A 184 -2.31 -2.44 13.93
N ILE A 185 -3.04 -1.59 13.21
CA ILE A 185 -4.07 -2.02 12.26
C ILE A 185 -3.44 -2.68 11.02
N MET A 186 -2.27 -2.21 10.63
CA MET A 186 -1.50 -2.80 9.55
C MET A 186 -0.50 -3.77 10.17
N PRO A 187 -0.33 -4.99 9.62
CA PRO A 187 0.79 -5.84 9.99
C PRO A 187 2.10 -5.04 9.81
N GLY A 188 3.14 -5.35 10.57
CA GLY A 188 4.50 -4.83 10.34
C GLY A 188 5.19 -5.62 9.23
#